data_AF-A0A1F4N9M3-F1
#
_entry.id   AF-A0A1F4N9M3-F1
#
_cell.length_a   1.000
_cell.length_b   1.000
_cell.length_c   1.000
_cell.angle_alpha   90.00
_cell.angle_beta   90.00
_cell.angle_gamma   90.00
#
_symmetry.space_group_name_H-M   'P 1'
#
loop_
_entity.id
_entity.type
_entity.pdbx_description
1 polymer ?
#
loop_
_entity_poly.entity_id
_entity_poly.type
_entity_poly.pdbx_seq_one_letter_code
_entity_poly.pdbx_strand_id
1 'polypeptide(L)' 'MKEKEDPKYCPVMNILCPQGENKARECRLRFEEDYDPVRNLRDFDILCCSYHRTEEIDKSTPMV' A
#
# COMPACT_ATOMS: atom_id res chain seq x y z
N MET A 1 -11.06 16.46 -10.95
CA MET A 1 -11.79 15.40 -10.24
C MET A 1 -10.72 14.43 -9.74
N LYS A 2 -10.45 14.35 -8.43
CA LYS A 2 -9.57 13.30 -7.90
C LYS A 2 -10.34 12.00 -8.06
N GLU A 3 -9.89 11.11 -8.94
CA GLU A 3 -10.37 9.73 -8.97
C GLU A 3 -10.33 9.22 -7.52
N LYS A 4 -11.49 8.82 -7.00
CA LYS A 4 -11.56 8.17 -5.69
C LYS A 4 -10.89 6.80 -5.89
N GLU A 5 -9.58 6.75 -5.73
CA GLU A 5 -8.83 5.50 -5.80
C GLU A 5 -9.47 4.51 -4.83
N ASP A 6 -9.72 3.29 -5.32
CA ASP A 6 -10.56 2.30 -4.66
C ASP A 6 -9.96 1.95 -3.27
N PRO A 7 -10.78 1.99 -2.18
CA PRO A 7 -10.32 1.73 -0.82
C PRO A 7 -9.79 0.30 -0.61
N LYS A 8 -9.83 -0.57 -1.62
CA LYS A 8 -9.25 -1.92 -1.61
C LYS A 8 -7.76 -1.96 -1.97
N TYR A 9 -7.20 -0.86 -2.47
CA TYR A 9 -5.83 -0.79 -2.99
C TYR A 9 -4.87 -0.15 -2.00
N CYS A 10 -3.62 -0.62 -2.00
CA CYS A 10 -2.51 -0.05 -1.26
C CYS A 10 -2.25 1.38 -1.75
N PRO A 11 -2.20 2.38 -0.86
CA PRO A 11 -2.02 3.79 -1.27
C PRO A 11 -0.60 4.11 -1.77
N VAL A 12 0.38 3.25 -1.52
CA VAL A 12 1.78 3.44 -1.95
C VAL A 12 2.03 2.88 -3.35
N MET A 13 1.60 1.63 -3.60
CA MET A 13 1.93 0.88 -4.83
C MET A 13 0.73 0.63 -5.74
N ASN A 14 -0.47 1.08 -5.36
CA ASN A 14 -1.73 0.90 -6.09
C ASN A 14 -2.03 -0.55 -6.51
N ILE A 15 -1.76 -1.49 -5.61
CA ILE A 15 -2.04 -2.94 -5.76
C ILE A 15 -3.11 -3.39 -4.77
N LEU A 16 -3.80 -4.49 -5.07
CA LEU A 16 -4.84 -5.01 -4.18
C LEU A 16 -4.26 -5.36 -2.80
N CYS A 17 -4.90 -4.89 -1.73
CA CYS A 17 -4.45 -5.19 -0.38
C CYS A 17 -4.84 -6.61 0.03
N PRO A 18 -3.88 -7.47 0.40
CA PRO A 18 -4.17 -8.85 0.80
C PRO A 18 -4.89 -8.93 2.15
N GLN A 19 -4.79 -7.90 2.99
CA GLN A 19 -5.50 -7.82 4.27
C GLN A 19 -6.94 -7.32 4.11
N GLY A 20 -7.38 -7.03 2.88
CA GLY A 20 -8.73 -6.59 2.55
C GLY A 20 -8.96 -5.09 2.65
N GLU A 21 -10.19 -4.69 2.32
CA GLU A 21 -10.59 -3.28 2.16
C GLU A 21 -10.42 -2.45 3.43
N ASN A 22 -10.77 -2.99 4.60
CA ASN A 22 -10.68 -2.25 5.86
C ASN A 22 -9.24 -1.81 6.14
N LYS A 23 -8.28 -2.71 5.93
CA LYS A 23 -6.87 -2.39 6.16
C LYS A 23 -6.33 -1.40 5.13
N ALA A 24 -6.68 -1.60 3.86
CA ALA A 24 -6.31 -0.65 2.81
C ALA A 24 -6.84 0.77 3.09
N ARG A 25 -8.07 0.87 3.62
CA ARG A 25 -8.66 2.14 4.04
C ARG A 25 -7.91 2.78 5.21
N GLU A 26 -7.52 2.02 6.23
CA GLU A 26 -6.69 2.51 7.33
C GLU A 26 -5.35 3.06 6.83
N CYS A 27 -4.67 2.28 5.97
CA CYS A 27 -3.41 2.72 5.37
C CYS A 27 -3.59 3.98 4.53
N ARG A 28 -4.70 4.10 3.79
CA ARG A 28 -5.01 5.28 2.97
C ARG A 28 -5.26 6.51 3.83
N LEU A 29 -6.06 6.41 4.89
CA LEU A 29 -6.29 7.52 5.82
C LEU A 29 -4.96 8.01 6.40
N ARG A 30 -4.10 7.07 6.81
CA ARG A 30 -2.75 7.42 7.29
C ARG A 30 -1.90 8.07 6.19
N PHE A 31 -1.96 7.56 4.97
CA PHE A 31 -1.19 8.05 3.83
C PHE A 31 -1.58 9.48 3.40
N GLU A 32 -2.86 9.83 3.54
CA GLU A 32 -3.41 11.16 3.19
C GLU A 32 -3.14 12.26 4.24
N GLU A 33 -2.67 11.89 5.43
CA GLU A 33 -2.29 12.82 6.51
C GLU A 33 -0.85 13.35 6.30
N ASP A 34 0.05 13.14 7.27
CA ASP A 34 1.46 13.52 7.25
C ASP A 34 2.37 12.28 7.11
N TYR A 35 2.11 11.47 6.08
CA TYR A 35 2.85 10.23 5.81
C TYR A 35 4.37 10.49 5.73
N ASP A 36 5.12 9.91 6.67
CA ASP A 36 6.57 10.02 6.78
C ASP A 36 7.17 8.70 7.29
N PRO A 37 7.53 7.77 6.38
CA PRO A 37 8.11 6.47 6.74
C PRO A 37 9.53 6.56 7.30
N VAL A 38 10.17 7.74 7.28
CA VAL A 38 11.49 7.95 7.89
C VAL A 38 11.33 8.31 9.37
N ARG A 39 10.29 9.06 9.72
CA ARG A 39 10.08 9.59 11.08
C ARG A 39 8.99 8.88 11.87
N ASN A 40 8.12 8.10 11.23
CA ASN A 40 7.01 7.40 11.85
C ASN A 40 7.04 5.90 11.54
N LEU A 41 7.13 5.08 12.60
CA LEU A 41 7.18 3.62 12.49
C LEU A 41 5.93 3.03 11.80
N ARG A 42 4.75 3.63 11.99
CA ARG A 42 3.53 3.13 11.34
C ARG A 42 3.57 3.30 9.83
N ASP A 43 4.23 4.36 9.36
CA ASP A 43 4.37 4.63 7.93
C ASP A 43 5.45 3.75 7.31
N PHE A 44 6.50 3.48 8.09
CA PHE A 44 7.52 2.50 7.76
C PHE A 44 6.89 1.12 7.55
N ASP A 45 5.97 0.70 8.44
CA ASP A 45 5.26 -0.57 8.29
C ASP A 45 4.43 -0.62 6.98
N ILE A 46 3.75 0.48 6.62
CA ILE A 46 3.01 0.59 5.36
C ILE A 46 3.98 0.46 4.16
N LEU A 47 5.13 1.12 4.23
CA LEU A 47 6.15 1.06 3.18
C LEU A 47 6.70 -0.37 3.03
N CYS A 48 7.12 -1.00 4.12
CA CYS A 48 7.63 -2.37 4.12
C CYS A 48 6.59 -3.36 3.58
N CYS A 49 5.32 -3.22 3.99
CA CYS A 49 4.24 -4.03 3.45
C CYS A 49 4.14 -3.86 1.93
N SER A 50 4.14 -2.62 1.44
CA SER A 50 4.05 -2.33 0.01
C SER A 50 5.21 -2.91 -0.78
N TYR A 51 6.44 -2.81 -0.26
CA TYR A 51 7.65 -3.38 -0.84
C TYR A 51 7.58 -4.91 -0.95
N HIS A 52 7.27 -5.60 0.16
CA HIS A 52 7.15 -7.07 0.15
C HIS A 52 6.07 -7.54 -0.83
N ARG A 53 4.98 -6.78 -0.96
CA ARG A 53 3.92 -7.13 -1.90
C ARG A 53 4.36 -7.01 -3.35
N THR A 54 5.14 -6.00 -3.69
CA THR A 54 5.71 -5.85 -5.03
C THR A 54 6.69 -6.97 -5.35
N GLU A 55 7.56 -7.36 -4.42
CA GLU A 55 8.48 -8.49 -4.62
C GLU A 55 7.75 -9.82 -4.88
N GLU A 56 6.62 -10.06 -4.21
CA GLU A 56 5.82 -11.26 -4.45
C GLU A 56 5.13 -11.24 -5.81
N ILE A 57 4.66 -10.08 -6.27
CA ILE A 57 4.07 -9.93 -7.61
C ILE A 57 5.14 -10.16 -8.68
N ASP A 58 6.32 -9.57 -8.52
CA ASP A 58 7.46 -9.73 -9.43
C ASP A 58 7.86 -11.20 -9.55
N LYS A 59 8.01 -11.92 -8.42
CA LYS A 59 8.29 -13.36 -8.42
C LYS A 59 7.17 -14.22 -9.01
N SER A 60 5.92 -13.76 -8.96
CA SER A 60 4.77 -14.48 -9.52
C SER A 60 4.62 -14.29 -11.03
N THR A 61 5.34 -13.33 -11.62
CA THR A 61 5.32 -13.09 -13.06
C THR A 61 6.38 -13.98 -13.71
N PRO A 62 6.02 -15.06 -14.42
CA PRO A 62 7.03 -15.81 -15.16
C PRO A 62 7.66 -14.86 -16.19
N MET A 63 8.98 -14.69 -16.11
CA MET A 63 9.74 -14.07 -17.19
C MET A 63 9.47 -14.89 -18.46
N VAL A 64 8.80 -14.26 -19.43
CA VAL A 64 8.60 -14.79 -20.79
C VAL A 64 9.92 -14.79 -21.53
#